data_AF-F3CEB1-F1
#
_entry.id   AF-F3CEB1-F1
#
_cell.length_a   1.000
_cell.length_b   1.000
_cell.length_c   1.000
_cell.angle_alpha   90.00
_cell.angle_beta   90.00
_cell.angle_gamma   90.00
#
_symmetry.space_group_name_H-M   'P 1'
#
loop_
_entity.id
_entity.type
_entity.pdbx_description
1 polymer ?
#
loop_
_entity_poly.entity_id
_entity_poly.type
_entity_poly.pdbx_seq_one_letter_code
_entity_poly.pdbx_strand_id
1 'polypeptide(L)'
;NSIPPTIPEFAKINLEAGQSYDVKLEYSRRAGYLSTMGGLVGVQLSSASLNAPQDLSGYDAVVVAVGNSNEYEGEGFDHSFDLPEFQNELIQNIAKVNPNTVVTMYGGTGLKMSDWIEQVPVALHAFYPGQNGGQALAEILFGKVNPSGKLPVTIDKKIEDNPSYASYPDPAAYR
;
A
#
# COMPACT_ATOMS: atom_id res chain seq x y z
N ASN A 1 -28.04 -9.29 2.25
CA ASN A 1 -27.76 -7.93 1.72
C ASN A 1 -26.44 -7.39 2.25
N SER A 2 -25.39 -8.20 2.31
CA SER A 2 -24.03 -7.70 2.51
C SER A 2 -23.47 -7.35 1.14
N ILE A 3 -22.86 -6.16 1.04
CA ILE A 3 -21.95 -5.86 -0.05
C ILE A 3 -20.77 -6.83 0.17
N PRO A 4 -20.46 -7.73 -0.78
CA PRO A 4 -19.30 -8.60 -0.60
C PRO A 4 -18.06 -7.71 -0.46
N PRO A 5 -17.13 -8.03 0.44
CA PRO A 5 -15.89 -7.27 0.57
C PRO A 5 -15.22 -7.21 -0.80
N THR A 6 -14.73 -6.03 -1.18
CA THR A 6 -13.94 -5.84 -2.40
C THR A 6 -12.57 -6.48 -2.16
N ILE A 7 -12.51 -7.80 -2.11
CA ILE A 7 -11.26 -8.54 -2.03
C ILE A 7 -10.64 -8.46 -3.43
N PRO A 8 -9.45 -7.87 -3.60
CA PRO A 8 -8.74 -7.94 -4.86
C PRO A 8 -8.47 -9.42 -5.18
N GLU A 9 -9.07 -9.93 -6.26
CA GLU A 9 -8.79 -11.25 -6.80
C GLU A 9 -7.56 -11.15 -7.71
N PHE A 10 -6.50 -11.89 -7.39
CA PHE A 10 -5.27 -11.92 -8.20
C PHE A 10 -4.92 -13.34 -8.64
N ALA A 11 -4.26 -13.44 -9.79
CA ALA A 11 -3.73 -14.70 -10.32
C ALA A 11 -2.25 -14.53 -10.69
N LYS A 12 -1.43 -15.51 -10.33
CA LYS A 12 -0.04 -15.61 -10.82
C LYS A 12 -0.06 -16.43 -12.10
N ILE A 13 0.34 -15.81 -13.20
CA ILE A 13 0.47 -16.45 -14.51
C ILE A 13 1.90 -16.29 -15.01
N ASN A 14 2.47 -17.36 -15.59
CA ASN A 14 3.75 -17.28 -16.26
C ASN A 14 3.51 -16.78 -17.69
N LEU A 15 4.22 -15.71 -18.08
CA LEU A 15 4.13 -15.11 -19.41
C LEU A 15 5.48 -15.27 -20.13
N GLU A 16 5.43 -15.49 -21.44
CA GLU A 16 6.60 -15.58 -22.31
C GLU A 16 6.84 -14.24 -23.01
N ALA A 17 8.11 -13.81 -23.04
CA ALA A 17 8.49 -12.55 -23.67
C ALA A 17 8.17 -12.58 -25.17
N GLY A 18 7.45 -11.56 -25.65
CA GLY A 18 7.06 -11.43 -27.05
C GLY A 18 5.80 -12.22 -27.46
N GLN A 19 5.22 -13.02 -26.55
CA GLN A 19 3.94 -13.68 -26.80
C GLN A 19 2.77 -12.76 -26.47
N SER A 20 1.76 -12.73 -27.35
CA SER A 20 0.50 -12.02 -27.10
C SER A 20 -0.47 -12.89 -26.33
N TYR A 21 -1.20 -12.29 -25.38
CA TYR A 21 -2.20 -12.97 -24.56
C TYR A 21 -3.51 -12.18 -24.59
N ASP A 22 -4.62 -12.88 -24.75
CA ASP A 22 -5.96 -12.29 -24.68
C ASP A 22 -6.44 -12.25 -23.22
N VAL A 23 -6.81 -11.06 -22.75
CA VAL A 23 -7.40 -10.86 -21.42
C VAL A 23 -8.87 -10.46 -21.59
N LYS A 24 -9.78 -11.24 -20.99
CA LYS A 24 -11.23 -10.99 -21.06
C LYS A 24 -11.81 -10.82 -19.67
N LEU A 25 -12.47 -9.68 -19.43
CA LEU A 25 -13.26 -9.41 -18.24
C LEU A 25 -14.76 -9.42 -18.60
N GLU A 26 -15.55 -10.21 -17.89
CA GLU A 26 -17.01 -10.20 -18.00
C GLU A 26 -17.62 -9.55 -16.75
N TYR A 27 -18.42 -8.49 -16.94
CA TYR A 27 -19.04 -7.73 -15.85
C TYR A 27 -20.55 -7.60 -16.08
N SER A 28 -21.34 -7.79 -15.02
CA SER A 28 -22.78 -7.52 -15.03
C SER A 28 -23.22 -6.89 -13.71
N ARG A 29 -24.18 -5.96 -13.77
CA ARG A 29 -24.83 -5.38 -12.59
C ARG A 29 -26.00 -6.24 -12.17
N ARG A 30 -26.14 -6.50 -10.87
CA ARG A 30 -27.29 -7.22 -10.32
C ARG A 30 -28.55 -6.35 -10.39
N ALA A 31 -29.73 -6.98 -10.51
CA ALA A 31 -31.00 -6.27 -10.44
C ALA A 31 -31.16 -5.59 -9.07
N GLY A 32 -31.63 -4.33 -9.05
CA GLY A 32 -31.79 -3.53 -7.83
C GLY A 32 -30.54 -2.76 -7.39
N TYR A 33 -29.48 -2.76 -8.19
CA TYR A 33 -28.26 -2.02 -7.92
C TYR A 33 -28.45 -0.50 -8.08
N LEU A 34 -28.05 0.29 -7.07
CA LEU A 34 -28.02 1.75 -7.12
C LEU A 34 -26.58 2.22 -7.40
N SER A 35 -26.40 3.13 -8.36
CA SER A 35 -25.09 3.65 -8.77
C SER A 35 -24.31 4.33 -7.63
N THR A 36 -25.01 4.81 -6.61
CA THR A 36 -24.43 5.40 -5.39
C THR A 36 -23.78 4.36 -4.48
N MET A 37 -23.99 3.06 -4.72
CA MET A 37 -23.39 1.95 -3.97
C MET A 37 -22.07 1.46 -4.59
N GLY A 38 -21.50 2.21 -5.53
CA GLY A 38 -20.23 1.92 -6.20
C GLY A 38 -20.39 1.34 -7.62
N GLY A 39 -19.40 0.58 -8.10
CA GLY A 39 -19.47 -0.20 -9.34
C GLY A 39 -18.07 -0.47 -9.90
N LEU A 40 -17.95 -1.17 -11.03
CA LEU A 40 -16.66 -1.22 -11.73
C LEU A 40 -16.38 0.19 -12.29
N VAL A 41 -15.45 0.92 -11.67
CA VAL A 41 -15.07 2.29 -12.06
C VAL A 41 -13.95 2.28 -13.10
N GLY A 42 -13.15 1.21 -13.13
CA GLY A 42 -12.08 1.00 -14.09
C GLY A 42 -11.50 -0.41 -13.97
N VAL A 43 -10.66 -0.78 -14.95
CA VAL A 43 -9.84 -2.00 -14.90
C VAL A 43 -8.40 -1.54 -15.05
N GLN A 44 -7.60 -1.79 -14.03
CA GLN A 44 -6.17 -1.57 -14.08
C GLN A 44 -5.46 -2.91 -14.24
N LEU A 45 -4.69 -3.06 -15.31
CA LEU A 45 -3.74 -4.15 -15.47
C LEU A 45 -2.36 -3.58 -15.19
N SER A 46 -1.85 -3.83 -13.98
CA SER A 46 -0.50 -3.45 -13.59
C SER A 46 0.39 -4.69 -13.50
N SER A 47 1.51 -4.65 -14.20
CA SER A 47 2.65 -5.51 -13.88
C SER A 47 3.57 -4.69 -12.97
N ALA A 48 3.38 -4.81 -11.66
CA ALA A 48 4.42 -4.36 -10.75
C ALA A 48 5.60 -5.31 -10.92
N SER A 49 6.73 -4.82 -11.44
CA SER A 49 7.96 -5.58 -11.36
C SER A 49 8.31 -5.70 -9.89
N LEU A 50 8.10 -6.88 -9.31
CA LEU A 50 8.60 -7.23 -7.97
C LEU A 50 10.12 -7.07 -7.87
N ASN A 51 10.80 -7.06 -9.01
CA ASN A 51 12.21 -6.80 -9.10
C ASN A 51 12.43 -5.28 -9.13
N ALA A 52 13.23 -4.79 -8.18
CA ALA A 52 13.76 -3.45 -8.23
C ALA A 52 14.43 -3.19 -9.60
N PRO A 53 14.33 -1.98 -10.17
CA PRO A 53 15.13 -1.59 -11.31
C PRO A 53 16.60 -1.97 -11.06
N GLN A 54 17.25 -2.65 -12.01
CA GLN A 54 18.59 -3.22 -11.79
C GLN A 54 19.67 -2.17 -11.46
N ASP A 55 19.43 -0.91 -11.81
CA ASP A 55 20.39 0.19 -11.71
C ASP A 55 19.95 1.24 -10.68
N LEU A 56 19.70 0.84 -9.44
CA LEU A 56 19.45 1.78 -8.34
C LEU A 56 20.70 2.11 -7.52
N SER A 57 21.78 1.34 -7.66
CA SER A 57 22.99 1.49 -6.85
C SER A 57 23.79 2.76 -7.17
N GLY A 58 23.60 3.34 -8.36
CA GLY A 58 24.25 4.60 -8.78
C GLY A 58 23.60 5.87 -8.23
N TYR A 59 22.44 5.78 -7.56
CA TYR A 59 21.75 6.93 -6.98
C TYR A 59 22.19 7.19 -5.54
N ASP A 60 22.33 8.46 -5.17
CA ASP A 60 22.69 8.86 -3.81
C ASP A 60 21.64 8.44 -2.77
N ALA A 61 20.36 8.45 -3.16
CA ALA A 61 19.23 7.98 -2.36
C ALA A 61 18.08 7.52 -3.26
N VAL A 62 17.24 6.61 -2.74
CA VAL A 62 16.01 6.15 -3.41
C VAL A 62 14.83 6.43 -2.50
N VAL A 63 13.83 7.17 -2.99
CA VAL A 63 12.59 7.43 -2.26
C VAL A 63 11.51 6.47 -2.77
N VAL A 64 10.97 5.65 -1.87
CA VAL A 64 9.92 4.67 -2.16
C VAL A 64 8.62 5.13 -1.50
N ALA A 65 7.58 5.33 -2.29
CA ALA A 65 6.25 5.71 -1.82
C ALA A 65 5.34 4.48 -1.76
N VAL A 66 4.84 4.17 -0.56
CA VAL A 66 4.07 2.96 -0.23
C VAL A 66 2.97 3.26 0.77
N GLY A 67 2.01 2.37 0.90
CA GLY A 67 0.92 2.44 1.85
C GLY A 67 -0.44 2.21 1.20
N ASN A 68 -1.48 2.70 1.87
CA ASN A 68 -2.87 2.58 1.45
C ASN A 68 -3.31 3.74 0.55
N SER A 69 -4.39 3.49 -0.19
CA SER A 69 -5.14 4.45 -0.99
C SER A 69 -6.63 4.38 -0.59
N ASN A 70 -7.47 5.17 -1.27
CA ASN A 70 -8.93 5.07 -1.12
C ASN A 70 -9.51 3.72 -1.57
N GLU A 71 -8.71 2.87 -2.23
CA GLU A 71 -9.09 1.51 -2.61
C GLU A 71 -8.97 0.54 -1.43
N TYR A 72 -8.05 0.82 -0.50
CA TYR A 72 -7.77 -0.04 0.66
C TYR A 72 -8.26 0.55 1.98
N GLU A 73 -8.49 1.86 2.08
CA GLU A 73 -9.05 2.52 3.27
C GLU A 73 -10.20 3.44 2.88
N GLY A 74 -11.40 3.20 3.44
CA GLY A 74 -12.57 3.99 3.10
C GLY A 74 -13.80 3.70 3.95
N GLU A 75 -14.87 4.43 3.69
CA GLU A 75 -16.14 4.22 4.36
C GLU A 75 -16.79 2.91 3.90
N GLY A 76 -17.29 2.13 4.87
CA GLY A 76 -18.14 0.96 4.62
C GLY A 76 -17.40 -0.38 4.53
N PHE A 77 -16.10 -0.42 4.78
CA PHE A 77 -15.32 -1.66 4.89
C PHE A 77 -14.09 -1.47 5.79
N ASP A 78 -13.58 -2.58 6.32
CA ASP A 78 -12.33 -2.64 7.08
C ASP A 78 -11.19 -3.17 6.19
N HIS A 79 -9.93 -2.99 6.62
CA HIS A 79 -8.75 -3.30 5.83
C HIS A 79 -7.72 -4.14 6.58
N SER A 80 -6.78 -4.73 5.82
CA SER A 80 -5.66 -5.52 6.37
C SER A 80 -4.61 -4.65 7.06
N PHE A 81 -3.90 -5.21 8.04
CA PHE A 81 -2.75 -4.56 8.69
C PHE A 81 -1.48 -4.59 7.83
N ASP A 82 -1.37 -5.56 6.93
CA ASP A 82 -0.23 -5.67 6.03
C ASP A 82 -0.24 -4.56 4.97
N LEU A 83 0.95 -4.23 4.45
CA LEU A 83 1.05 -3.35 3.29
C LEU A 83 0.35 -4.00 2.08
N PRO A 84 -0.36 -3.22 1.24
CA PRO A 84 -1.05 -3.79 0.09
C PRO A 84 -0.13 -4.51 -0.89
N GLU A 85 -0.63 -5.63 -1.40
CA GLU A 85 -0.05 -6.39 -2.51
C GLU A 85 1.41 -6.78 -2.25
N PHE A 86 2.34 -6.23 -3.03
CA PHE A 86 3.75 -6.60 -3.01
C PHE A 86 4.67 -5.44 -2.59
N GLN A 87 4.09 -4.43 -1.93
CA GLN A 87 4.86 -3.26 -1.53
C GLN A 87 5.93 -3.61 -0.49
N ASN A 88 5.69 -4.63 0.35
CA ASN A 88 6.69 -5.15 1.28
C ASN A 88 7.92 -5.71 0.55
N GLU A 89 7.71 -6.58 -0.44
CA GLU A 89 8.77 -7.14 -1.27
C GLU A 89 9.50 -6.06 -2.08
N LEU A 90 8.77 -5.07 -2.58
CA LEU A 90 9.34 -3.92 -3.28
C LEU A 90 10.35 -3.17 -2.38
N ILE A 91 9.96 -2.83 -1.15
CA ILE A 91 10.84 -2.13 -0.20
C ILE A 91 12.10 -2.96 0.06
N GLN A 92 11.93 -4.24 0.39
CA GLN A 92 13.07 -5.13 0.69
C GLN A 92 14.00 -5.30 -0.51
N ASN A 93 13.47 -5.39 -1.72
CA ASN A 93 14.28 -5.54 -2.93
C ASN A 93 15.02 -4.24 -3.28
N ILE A 94 14.40 -3.07 -3.08
CA ILE A 94 15.08 -1.78 -3.27
C ILE A 94 16.16 -1.57 -2.20
N ALA A 95 15.86 -1.82 -0.93
CA ALA A 95 16.80 -1.66 0.18
C ALA A 95 18.06 -2.52 0.03
N LYS A 96 17.92 -3.73 -0.55
CA LYS A 96 19.06 -4.61 -0.87
C LYS A 96 19.99 -4.01 -1.94
N VAL A 97 19.44 -3.28 -2.91
CA VAL A 97 20.22 -2.70 -4.04
C VAL A 97 20.78 -1.33 -3.67
N ASN A 98 20.06 -0.53 -2.88
CA ASN A 98 20.50 0.77 -2.41
C ASN A 98 20.23 0.95 -0.90
N PRO A 99 21.27 0.94 -0.04
CA PRO A 99 21.10 1.09 1.40
C PRO A 99 20.65 2.50 1.83
N ASN A 100 20.72 3.50 0.94
CA ASN A 100 20.22 4.87 1.18
C ASN A 100 18.74 4.98 0.77
N THR A 101 17.93 4.00 1.16
CA THR A 101 16.50 3.95 0.86
C THR A 101 15.69 4.72 1.89
N VAL A 102 14.82 5.61 1.41
CA VAL A 102 13.85 6.36 2.21
C VAL A 102 12.46 5.84 1.90
N VAL A 103 11.78 5.28 2.90
CA VAL A 103 10.40 4.82 2.77
C VAL A 103 9.44 5.91 3.21
N THR A 104 8.50 6.28 2.34
CA THR A 104 7.43 7.24 2.63
C THR A 104 6.09 6.51 2.65
N MET A 105 5.46 6.48 3.83
CA MET A 105 4.25 5.73 4.14
C MET A 105 3.01 6.62 4.05
N TYR A 106 1.98 6.15 3.35
CA TYR A 106 0.69 6.82 3.19
C TYR A 106 -0.43 5.94 3.73
N GLY A 107 -1.44 6.54 4.36
CA GLY A 107 -2.51 5.80 5.03
C GLY A 107 -3.05 6.54 6.25
N GLY A 108 -4.30 6.29 6.60
CA GLY A 108 -4.96 6.85 7.78
C GLY A 108 -4.63 6.07 9.06
N THR A 109 -4.13 4.84 8.94
CA THR A 109 -3.91 3.91 10.07
C THR A 109 -2.44 3.48 10.19
N GLY A 110 -2.13 2.66 11.21
CA GLY A 110 -0.83 2.01 11.32
C GLY A 110 -0.76 0.78 10.41
N LEU A 111 0.30 0.66 9.61
CA LEU A 111 0.57 -0.49 8.76
C LEU A 111 1.81 -1.24 9.23
N LYS A 112 1.85 -2.55 8.99
CA LYS A 112 2.95 -3.42 9.40
C LYS A 112 4.27 -3.00 8.75
N MET A 113 5.24 -2.66 9.58
CA MET A 113 6.60 -2.33 9.12
C MET A 113 7.65 -3.36 9.51
N SER A 114 7.30 -4.34 10.35
CA SER A 114 8.26 -5.28 10.96
C SER A 114 9.11 -6.08 9.96
N ASP A 115 8.64 -6.20 8.72
CA ASP A 115 9.27 -7.00 7.68
C ASP A 115 10.43 -6.25 6.99
N TRP A 116 10.46 -4.92 7.08
CA TRP A 116 11.41 -4.08 6.34
C TRP A 116 12.01 -2.91 7.13
N ILE A 117 11.44 -2.51 8.27
CA ILE A 117 11.85 -1.29 8.98
C ILE A 117 13.34 -1.27 9.40
N GLU A 118 13.89 -2.44 9.74
CA GLU A 118 15.31 -2.58 10.10
C GLU A 118 16.26 -2.59 8.89
N GLN A 119 15.73 -2.63 7.66
CA GLN A 119 16.51 -2.68 6.42
C GLN A 119 16.72 -1.29 5.80
N VAL A 120 16.03 -0.26 6.28
CA VAL A 120 16.05 1.09 5.69
C VAL A 120 16.50 2.13 6.73
N PRO A 121 17.31 3.12 6.34
CA PRO A 121 17.78 4.16 7.26
C PRO A 121 16.69 5.19 7.63
N VAL A 122 15.66 5.35 6.79
CA VAL A 122 14.65 6.40 6.98
C VAL A 122 13.25 5.87 6.63
N ALA A 123 12.30 6.08 7.53
CA ALA A 123 10.87 5.92 7.30
C ALA A 123 10.11 7.20 7.69
N LEU A 124 9.26 7.70 6.80
CA LEU A 124 8.44 8.90 7.01
C LEU A 124 6.96 8.54 6.86
N HIS A 125 6.16 8.72 7.92
CA HIS A 125 4.71 8.54 7.85
C HIS A 125 4.03 9.86 7.45
N ALA A 126 3.58 9.95 6.19
CA ALA A 126 2.97 11.14 5.61
C ALA A 126 1.44 11.20 5.79
N PHE A 127 0.83 10.10 6.26
CA PHE A 127 -0.62 9.93 6.32
C PHE A 127 -1.29 10.18 4.95
N TYR A 128 -2.44 10.85 4.92
CA TYR A 128 -3.01 11.45 3.72
C TYR A 128 -2.77 12.97 3.73
N PRO A 129 -1.68 13.46 3.12
CA PRO A 129 -1.21 14.84 3.31
C PRO A 129 -1.97 15.90 2.49
N GLY A 130 -3.05 15.51 1.80
CA GLY A 130 -3.89 16.39 1.01
C GLY A 130 -3.20 16.97 -0.23
N GLN A 131 -3.82 17.99 -0.84
CA GLN A 131 -3.43 18.54 -2.14
C GLN A 131 -1.99 19.08 -2.22
N ASN A 132 -1.43 19.53 -1.09
CA ASN A 132 -0.06 20.08 -1.02
C ASN A 132 0.94 19.05 -0.49
N GLY A 133 0.54 17.78 -0.35
CA GLY A 133 1.35 16.77 0.31
C GLY A 133 2.69 16.48 -0.35
N GLY A 134 2.73 16.47 -1.70
CA GLY A 134 3.99 16.31 -2.43
C GLY A 134 4.98 17.44 -2.14
N GLN A 135 4.50 18.70 -2.08
CA GLN A 135 5.32 19.84 -1.70
C GLN A 135 5.80 19.70 -0.25
N ALA A 136 4.90 19.39 0.69
CA ALA A 136 5.26 19.23 2.10
C ALA A 136 6.33 18.14 2.31
N LEU A 137 6.19 16.99 1.64
CA LEU A 137 7.18 15.92 1.69
C LEU A 137 8.54 16.37 1.14
N ALA A 138 8.55 17.05 -0.01
CA ALA A 138 9.79 17.59 -0.58
C ALA A 138 10.48 18.57 0.38
N GLU A 139 9.72 19.49 0.99
CA GLU A 139 10.29 20.45 1.94
C GLU A 139 10.89 19.78 3.19
N ILE A 140 10.33 18.65 3.63
CA ILE A 140 10.89 17.83 4.71
C ILE A 140 12.17 17.11 4.25
N LEU A 141 12.12 16.41 3.12
CA LEU A 141 13.26 15.64 2.59
C LEU A 141 14.47 16.52 2.29
N PHE A 142 14.25 17.74 1.80
CA PHE A 142 15.30 18.72 1.54
C PHE A 142 15.64 19.61 2.74
N GLY A 143 15.06 19.34 3.91
CA GLY A 143 15.39 20.04 5.16
C GLY A 143 14.95 21.50 5.24
N LYS A 144 14.08 21.96 4.35
CA LYS A 144 13.43 23.28 4.45
C LYS A 144 12.50 23.34 5.66
N VAL A 145 11.90 22.21 6.03
CA VAL A 145 11.09 22.02 7.24
C VAL A 145 11.62 20.83 8.04
N ASN A 146 11.85 21.00 9.34
CA ASN A 146 12.24 19.91 10.22
C ASN A 146 11.00 19.07 10.62
N PRO A 147 10.99 17.74 10.44
CA PRO A 147 9.86 16.90 10.83
C PRO A 147 9.57 17.02 12.34
N SER A 148 8.35 17.45 12.66
CA SER A 148 7.92 17.72 14.05
C SER A 148 6.64 16.96 14.46
N GLY A 149 6.09 16.15 13.55
CA GLY A 149 4.92 15.32 13.82
C GLY A 149 5.19 14.28 14.93
N LYS A 150 4.15 13.97 15.70
CA LYS A 150 4.11 12.88 16.67
C LYS A 150 2.96 11.96 16.31
N LEU A 151 3.15 10.66 16.49
CA LEU A 151 2.12 9.68 16.18
C LEU A 151 0.91 9.90 17.12
N PRO A 152 -0.31 10.09 16.57
CA PRO A 152 -1.54 10.15 17.37
C PRO A 152 -2.08 8.75 17.72
N VAL A 153 -1.50 7.70 17.13
CA VAL A 153 -1.90 6.29 17.28
C VAL A 153 -0.66 5.43 17.50
N THR A 154 -0.82 4.30 18.19
CA THR A 154 0.20 3.25 18.26
C THR A 154 0.30 2.56 16.91
N ILE A 155 1.52 2.27 16.44
CA ILE A 155 1.75 1.35 15.33
C ILE A 155 2.30 0.06 15.92
N ASP A 156 1.47 -0.98 15.90
CA ASP A 156 1.77 -2.27 16.51
C ASP A 156 2.92 -2.98 15.76
N LYS A 157 3.68 -3.84 16.45
CA LYS A 157 4.72 -4.64 15.78
C LYS A 157 4.10 -5.78 14.99
N LYS A 158 3.04 -6.37 15.55
CA LYS A 158 2.21 -7.41 14.93
C LYS A 158 0.75 -7.11 15.20
N ILE A 159 -0.15 -7.59 14.35
CA ILE A 159 -1.58 -7.34 14.49
C ILE A 159 -2.15 -7.89 15.80
N GLU A 160 -1.58 -8.97 16.32
CA GLU A 160 -1.96 -9.61 17.58
C GLU A 160 -1.64 -8.76 18.82
N ASP A 161 -0.74 -7.78 18.69
CA ASP A 161 -0.41 -6.87 19.79
C ASP A 161 -1.52 -5.82 20.01
N ASN A 162 -2.43 -5.66 19.03
CA ASN A 162 -3.54 -4.71 19.14
C ASN A 162 -4.56 -5.19 20.19
N PRO A 163 -4.98 -4.33 21.14
CA PRO A 163 -5.88 -4.73 22.21
C PRO A 163 -7.27 -5.15 21.73
N SER A 164 -7.67 -4.71 20.53
CA SER A 164 -8.96 -5.08 19.94
C SER A 164 -8.91 -6.37 19.13
N TYR A 165 -7.72 -6.93 18.86
CA TYR A 165 -7.51 -8.07 17.96
C TYR A 165 -8.48 -9.24 18.18
N ALA A 166 -8.66 -9.68 19.44
CA ALA A 166 -9.51 -10.82 19.77
C ALA A 166 -11.02 -10.53 19.72
N SER A 167 -11.41 -9.24 19.63
CA SER A 167 -12.79 -8.78 19.81
C SER A 167 -13.33 -7.95 18.64
N TYR A 168 -12.48 -7.58 17.69
CA TYR A 168 -12.88 -6.84 16.51
C TYR A 168 -13.78 -7.74 15.63
N PRO A 169 -15.06 -7.36 15.43
CA PRO A 169 -16.03 -8.23 14.77
C PRO A 169 -15.70 -8.33 13.27
N ASP A 170 -15.65 -9.57 12.76
CA ASP A 170 -15.20 -9.96 11.41
C ASP A 170 -13.66 -9.97 11.23
N PRO A 171 -12.90 -10.90 11.84
CA PRO A 171 -11.46 -10.93 11.64
C PRO A 171 -11.09 -11.55 10.27
N ALA A 172 -11.32 -10.76 9.22
CA ALA A 172 -10.38 -10.55 8.13
C ALA A 172 -9.29 -9.53 8.54
N ALA A 173 -9.12 -9.22 9.83
CA ALA A 173 -7.84 -8.87 10.46
C ALA A 173 -6.97 -10.14 10.74
N TYR A 174 -7.25 -11.22 9.99
CA TYR A 174 -6.36 -12.31 9.58
C TYR A 174 -6.15 -12.36 8.05
N ARG A 175 -6.71 -11.43 7.25
CA ARG A 175 -6.63 -11.48 5.78
C ARG A 175 -6.09 -10.19 5.19
#